data_AF-A0A949IQD1-F1
#
_entry.id   AF-A0A949IQD1-F1
#
_cell.length_a   1.000
_cell.length_b   1.000
_cell.length_c   1.000
_cell.angle_alpha   90.00
_cell.angle_beta   90.00
_cell.angle_gamma   90.00
#
_symmetry.space_group_name_H-M   'P 1'
#
loop_
_entity.id
_entity.type
_entity.pdbx_description
1 polymer ?
#
loop_
_entity_poly.entity_id
_entity_poly.type
_entity_poly.pdbx_seq_one_letter_code
_entity_poly.pdbx_strand_id
1 'polypeptide(L)'
;MISTYALRKAAPMDENDRKNELFLIDGSGFIFRAFHALPPLNRPDGTPVNAVLGFTNMLVKLITNMHAPNIAVIFDAARKNFRNDIYPQYKANRDETPPELIPQFPLIRKATEAFSIPAIEMEGFEADDLIAAYARLANERGYPVAIVSSDKDLMQLVRPGVRMIDPMKYKDIGENEVMEKFGVTPDKVVDVQALAGDSTDNVPGVPGIGIKTAALLINEYGDLETLLNRAGEIKQQKRREALIENAGLARISKKLVKLDDRAKVPVALGDLKVKKPDTHKLFAFLQEQ
;
A
#
# COMPACT_ATOMS: atom_id res chain seq x y z
N MET A 1 -35.21 16.15 -17.13
CA MET A 1 -34.32 15.35 -18.00
C MET A 1 -32.91 15.41 -17.40
N ILE A 2 -32.68 14.66 -16.32
CA ILE A 2 -31.40 14.62 -15.60
C ILE A 2 -30.93 13.16 -15.64
N SER A 3 -29.69 13.03 -16.09
CA SER A 3 -29.06 11.84 -16.63
C SER A 3 -28.86 10.73 -15.60
N THR A 4 -29.31 9.53 -15.97
CA THR A 4 -29.07 8.24 -15.33
C THR A 4 -27.61 7.79 -15.49
N TYR A 5 -26.67 8.49 -14.85
CA TYR A 5 -25.37 7.90 -14.51
C TYR A 5 -25.51 7.17 -13.17
N ALA A 6 -26.04 5.96 -13.28
CA ALA A 6 -26.10 5.00 -12.19
C ALA A 6 -24.68 4.73 -11.67
N LEU A 7 -24.53 4.83 -10.35
CA LEU A 7 -23.45 4.25 -9.56
C LEU A 7 -23.22 2.80 -10.03
N ARG A 8 -22.20 2.57 -10.87
CA ARG A 8 -21.67 1.23 -11.06
C ARG A 8 -21.00 0.84 -9.75
N LYS A 9 -21.74 0.10 -8.90
CA LYS A 9 -21.10 -0.83 -7.98
C LYS A 9 -20.16 -1.70 -8.81
N ALA A 10 -18.95 -1.97 -8.30
CA ALA A 10 -18.12 -3.02 -8.87
C ALA A 10 -19.01 -4.25 -9.12
N ALA A 11 -18.92 -4.83 -10.32
CA ALA A 11 -19.76 -5.97 -10.67
C ALA A 11 -19.61 -7.05 -9.59
N PRO A 12 -20.70 -7.69 -9.14
CA PRO A 12 -20.60 -8.81 -8.21
C PRO A 12 -19.71 -9.88 -8.83
N MET A 13 -18.59 -10.18 -8.17
CA MET A 13 -17.61 -11.16 -8.64
C MET A 13 -18.22 -12.57 -8.57
N ASP A 14 -18.04 -13.36 -9.63
CA ASP A 14 -18.53 -14.74 -9.70
C ASP A 14 -17.93 -15.57 -8.53
N GLU A 15 -18.71 -16.51 -8.00
CA GLU A 15 -18.26 -17.48 -7.00
C GLU A 15 -17.02 -18.26 -7.46
N ASN A 16 -16.89 -18.46 -8.77
CA ASN A 16 -15.73 -19.13 -9.36
C ASN A 16 -14.48 -18.24 -9.40
N ASP A 17 -14.64 -16.93 -9.59
CA ASP A 17 -13.56 -15.95 -9.56
C ASP A 17 -13.00 -15.79 -8.14
N ARG A 18 -13.88 -15.87 -7.12
CA ARG A 18 -13.48 -15.85 -5.70
C ARG A 18 -12.58 -17.03 -5.29
N LYS A 19 -12.58 -18.16 -6.02
CA LYS A 19 -11.74 -19.32 -5.66
C LYS A 19 -10.26 -19.12 -5.92
N ASN A 20 -9.91 -18.20 -6.81
CA ASN A 20 -8.52 -17.89 -7.16
C ASN A 20 -8.10 -16.49 -6.71
N GLU A 21 -8.94 -15.81 -5.94
CA GLU A 21 -8.61 -14.47 -5.46
C GLU A 21 -7.33 -14.46 -4.60
N LEU A 22 -6.48 -13.46 -4.83
CA LEU A 22 -5.25 -13.24 -4.09
C LEU A 22 -5.39 -12.07 -3.12
N PHE A 23 -5.19 -12.35 -1.84
CA PHE A 23 -5.14 -11.35 -0.79
C PHE A 23 -3.70 -10.97 -0.50
N LEU A 24 -3.37 -9.70 -0.69
CA LEU A 24 -2.05 -9.14 -0.41
C LEU A 24 -2.18 -8.22 0.80
N ILE A 25 -1.65 -8.64 1.95
CA ILE A 25 -1.70 -7.86 3.20
C ILE A 25 -0.42 -7.04 3.32
N ASP A 26 -0.58 -5.74 3.51
CA ASP A 26 0.50 -4.86 3.94
C ASP A 26 0.83 -5.12 5.42
N GLY A 27 1.85 -5.96 5.63
CA GLY A 27 2.30 -6.37 6.96
C GLY A 27 2.97 -5.23 7.72
N SER A 28 3.75 -4.39 7.03
CA SER A 28 4.44 -3.25 7.62
C SER A 28 3.48 -2.23 8.21
N GLY A 29 2.46 -1.82 7.45
CA GLY A 29 1.42 -0.91 7.92
C GLY A 29 0.65 -1.47 9.11
N PHE A 30 0.48 -2.80 9.18
CA PHE A 30 -0.19 -3.47 10.29
C PHE A 30 0.63 -3.51 11.58
N ILE A 31 1.96 -3.67 11.49
CA ILE A 31 2.84 -3.76 12.66
C ILE A 31 2.76 -2.50 13.52
N PHE A 32 2.95 -1.32 12.92
CA PHE A 32 2.90 -0.05 13.66
C PHE A 32 1.52 0.20 14.26
N ARG A 33 0.46 -0.16 13.54
CA ARG A 33 -0.90 -0.07 14.07
C ARG A 33 -1.09 -0.98 15.28
N ALA A 34 -0.66 -2.23 15.18
CA ALA A 34 -0.77 -3.20 16.27
C ALA A 34 -0.02 -2.73 17.52
N PHE A 35 1.17 -2.13 17.35
CA PHE A 35 1.97 -1.56 18.44
C PHE A 35 1.24 -0.46 19.20
N HIS A 36 0.57 0.47 18.49
CA HIS A 36 -0.15 1.57 19.14
C HIS A 36 -1.56 1.21 19.62
N ALA A 37 -2.15 0.14 19.10
CA ALA A 37 -3.51 -0.26 19.43
C ALA A 37 -3.64 -0.95 20.80
N LEU A 38 -2.56 -1.56 21.30
CA LEU A 38 -2.56 -2.30 22.55
C LEU A 38 -1.56 -1.69 23.55
N PRO A 39 -1.89 -1.69 24.86
CA PRO A 39 -0.96 -1.25 25.89
C PRO A 39 0.32 -2.13 25.88
N PRO A 40 1.44 -1.63 26.42
CA PRO A 40 2.66 -2.44 26.56
C PRO A 40 2.37 -3.76 27.26
N LEU A 41 2.85 -4.84 26.66
CA LEU A 41 2.71 -6.21 27.15
C LEU A 41 4.05 -6.89 26.94
N ASN A 42 4.54 -7.60 27.97
CA ASN A 42 5.82 -8.29 27.93
C ASN A 42 5.63 -9.77 28.26
N ARG A 43 6.48 -10.60 27.65
CA ARG A 43 6.71 -11.99 28.07
C ARG A 43 7.34 -12.06 29.47
N PRO A 44 7.33 -13.25 30.10
CA PRO A 44 8.07 -13.49 31.35
C PRO A 44 9.58 -13.17 31.26
N ASP A 45 10.18 -13.31 30.06
CA ASP A 45 11.58 -12.97 29.80
C ASP A 45 11.83 -11.46 29.59
N GLY A 46 10.78 -10.64 29.67
CA GLY A 46 10.83 -9.19 29.50
C GLY A 46 10.68 -8.70 28.05
N THR A 47 10.60 -9.59 27.05
CA THR A 47 10.43 -9.20 25.65
C THR A 47 9.06 -8.57 25.41
N PRO A 48 8.96 -7.36 24.83
CA PRO A 48 7.68 -6.77 24.44
C PRO A 48 6.98 -7.60 23.36
N VAL A 49 5.66 -7.74 23.45
CA VAL A 49 4.83 -8.56 22.54
C VAL A 49 3.46 -7.96 22.21
N ASN A 50 3.20 -6.71 22.60
CA ASN A 50 1.93 -6.04 22.33
C ASN A 50 1.63 -5.92 20.82
N ALA A 51 2.62 -5.61 20.00
CA ALA A 51 2.46 -5.58 18.54
C ALA A 51 2.28 -6.98 17.96
N VAL A 52 2.96 -8.01 18.50
CA VAL A 52 2.78 -9.41 18.08
C VAL A 52 1.34 -9.87 18.29
N LEU A 53 0.79 -9.61 19.47
CA LEU A 53 -0.60 -9.94 19.81
C LEU A 53 -1.59 -9.16 18.94
N GLY A 54 -1.39 -7.84 18.80
CA GLY A 54 -2.25 -6.98 17.98
C GLY A 54 -2.27 -7.43 16.52
N PHE A 55 -1.09 -7.69 15.94
CA PHE A 55 -0.92 -8.16 14.58
C PHE A 55 -1.60 -9.52 14.38
N THR A 56 -1.36 -10.46 15.29
CA THR A 56 -1.96 -11.81 15.23
C THR A 56 -3.49 -11.74 15.28
N ASN A 57 -4.05 -10.90 16.16
CA ASN A 57 -5.49 -10.70 16.25
C ASN A 57 -6.07 -10.12 14.95
N MET A 58 -5.38 -9.16 14.33
CA MET A 58 -5.78 -8.60 13.04
C MET A 58 -5.72 -9.65 11.93
N LEU A 59 -4.65 -10.43 11.87
CA LEU A 59 -4.45 -11.49 10.89
C LEU A 59 -5.53 -12.57 11.00
N VAL A 60 -5.81 -13.06 12.22
CA VAL A 60 -6.89 -14.03 12.47
C VAL A 60 -8.24 -13.48 12.01
N LYS A 61 -8.58 -12.23 12.37
CA LYS A 61 -9.84 -11.60 11.94
C LYS A 61 -9.96 -11.50 10.43
N LEU A 62 -8.88 -11.15 9.73
CA LEU A 62 -8.88 -11.11 8.26
C LEU A 62 -9.13 -12.51 7.68
N ILE A 63 -8.41 -13.53 8.16
CA ILE A 63 -8.54 -14.91 7.69
C ILE A 63 -9.97 -15.43 7.93
N THR A 64 -10.53 -15.19 9.12
CA THR A 64 -11.88 -15.66 9.47
C THR A 64 -12.97 -14.95 8.70
N ASN A 65 -12.81 -13.66 8.40
CA ASN A 65 -13.86 -12.86 7.76
C ASN A 65 -13.83 -12.93 6.23
N MET A 66 -12.63 -13.06 5.63
CA MET A 66 -12.46 -12.85 4.19
C MET A 66 -12.44 -14.16 3.40
N HIS A 67 -12.27 -15.32 4.06
CA HIS A 67 -12.20 -16.64 3.41
C HIS A 67 -11.27 -16.64 2.17
N ALA A 68 -10.10 -16.00 2.31
CA ALA A 68 -9.11 -15.87 1.24
C ALA A 68 -8.62 -17.25 0.78
N PRO A 69 -8.66 -17.60 -0.53
CA PRO A 69 -8.12 -18.87 -1.01
C PRO A 69 -6.60 -18.80 -1.23
N ASN A 70 -6.08 -17.62 -1.56
CA ASN A 70 -4.66 -17.33 -1.68
C ASN A 70 -4.35 -16.07 -0.87
N ILE A 71 -3.26 -16.10 -0.11
CA ILE A 71 -2.89 -15.01 0.81
C ILE A 71 -1.37 -14.89 0.93
N ALA A 72 -0.91 -13.66 1.05
CA ALA A 72 0.46 -13.34 1.44
C ALA A 72 0.47 -12.12 2.36
N VAL A 73 1.39 -12.10 3.32
CA VAL A 73 1.73 -10.89 4.06
C VAL A 73 3.06 -10.39 3.53
N ILE A 74 3.10 -9.12 3.16
CA ILE A 74 4.26 -8.48 2.57
C ILE A 74 4.83 -7.48 3.58
N PHE A 75 6.14 -7.58 3.84
CA PHE A 75 6.87 -6.75 4.78
C PHE A 75 7.95 -5.94 4.06
N ASP A 76 8.29 -4.79 4.63
CA ASP A 76 9.50 -4.07 4.27
C ASP A 76 10.73 -4.84 4.75
N ALA A 77 11.70 -5.02 3.85
CA ALA A 77 12.97 -5.67 4.19
C ALA A 77 13.92 -4.73 4.93
N ALA A 78 13.94 -3.44 4.55
CA ALA A 78 14.89 -2.46 5.09
C ALA A 78 14.35 -1.03 5.05
N ARG A 79 14.94 -0.16 5.88
CA ARG A 79 14.64 1.28 5.90
C ARG A 79 15.12 2.03 4.64
N LYS A 80 16.17 1.53 3.98
CA LYS A 80 16.72 2.11 2.75
C LYS A 80 16.39 1.25 1.54
N ASN A 81 16.07 1.92 0.44
CA ASN A 81 15.75 1.30 -0.85
C ASN A 81 16.18 2.22 -2.01
N PHE A 82 15.87 1.84 -3.24
CA PHE A 82 16.25 2.59 -4.44
C PHE A 82 15.73 4.04 -4.47
N ARG A 83 14.66 4.38 -3.73
CA ARG A 83 14.16 5.75 -3.63
C ARG A 83 15.15 6.67 -2.92
N ASN A 84 15.95 6.15 -1.99
CA ASN A 84 16.98 6.95 -1.32
C ASN A 84 18.15 7.33 -2.26
N ASP A 85 18.40 6.53 -3.30
CA ASP A 85 19.38 6.88 -4.34
C ASP A 85 18.86 7.99 -5.27
N ILE A 86 17.54 8.04 -5.47
CA ILE A 86 16.86 9.09 -6.25
C ILE A 86 16.80 10.40 -5.45
N TYR A 87 16.44 10.30 -4.17
CA TYR A 87 16.27 11.45 -3.30
C TYR A 87 16.68 11.11 -1.85
N PRO A 88 17.87 11.54 -1.41
CA PRO A 88 18.43 11.16 -0.09
C PRO A 88 17.56 11.55 1.11
N GLN A 89 16.68 12.54 0.94
CA GLN A 89 15.77 13.01 1.98
C GLN A 89 14.46 12.21 2.07
N TYR A 90 14.21 11.25 1.17
CA TYR A 90 13.03 10.40 1.20
C TYR A 90 12.92 9.64 2.53
N LYS A 91 11.76 9.76 3.20
CA LYS A 91 11.45 9.23 4.53
C LYS A 91 12.43 9.63 5.65
N ALA A 92 13.27 10.65 5.43
CA ALA A 92 14.30 11.07 6.39
C ALA A 92 13.73 11.73 7.65
N ASN A 93 12.49 12.21 7.59
CA ASN A 93 11.75 12.79 8.71
C ASN A 93 10.92 11.76 9.50
N ARG A 94 10.93 10.48 9.10
CA ARG A 94 10.25 9.44 9.89
C ARG A 94 11.01 9.21 11.18
N ASP A 95 10.27 9.19 12.29
CA ASP A 95 10.82 8.91 13.62
C ASP A 95 11.58 7.58 13.64
N GLU A 96 12.54 7.46 14.55
CA GLU A 96 13.17 6.18 14.83
C GLU A 96 12.13 5.18 15.33
N THR A 97 12.26 3.93 14.88
CA THR A 97 11.39 2.87 15.34
C THR A 97 11.53 2.72 16.86
N PRO A 98 10.43 2.71 17.64
CA PRO A 98 10.50 2.54 19.08
C PRO A 98 11.34 1.31 19.45
N PRO A 99 12.31 1.42 20.39
CA PRO A 99 13.16 0.31 20.79
C PRO A 99 12.39 -0.96 21.18
N GLU A 100 11.19 -0.78 21.74
CA GLU A 100 10.27 -1.84 22.18
C GLU A 100 9.60 -2.56 21.00
N LEU A 101 9.51 -1.92 19.83
CA LEU A 101 8.95 -2.50 18.61
C LEU A 101 9.98 -3.32 17.84
N ILE A 102 11.25 -2.93 17.88
CA ILE A 102 12.35 -3.62 17.18
C ILE A 102 12.37 -5.14 17.42
N PRO A 103 12.34 -5.66 18.67
CA PRO A 103 12.38 -7.11 18.90
C PRO A 103 11.10 -7.83 18.42
N GLN A 104 10.01 -7.11 18.16
CA GLN A 104 8.73 -7.70 17.73
C GLN A 104 8.67 -7.97 16.23
N PHE A 105 9.46 -7.30 15.41
CA PHE A 105 9.52 -7.54 13.96
C PHE A 105 9.82 -9.00 13.57
N PRO A 106 10.87 -9.66 14.10
CA PRO A 106 11.11 -11.07 13.79
C PRO A 106 10.02 -11.98 14.36
N LEU A 107 9.42 -11.61 15.51
CA LEU A 107 8.33 -12.38 16.11
C LEU A 107 7.06 -12.35 15.26
N ILE A 108 6.77 -11.22 14.63
CA ILE A 108 5.61 -11.07 13.74
C ILE A 108 5.77 -11.88 12.44
N ARG A 109 7.00 -11.95 11.90
CA ARG A 109 7.30 -12.86 10.78
C ARG A 109 7.09 -14.31 11.18
N LYS A 110 7.64 -14.72 12.33
CA LYS A 110 7.42 -16.06 12.91
C LYS A 110 5.94 -16.35 13.17
N ALA A 111 5.17 -15.38 13.66
CA ALA A 111 3.73 -15.52 13.84
C ALA A 111 3.06 -15.84 12.50
N THR A 112 3.35 -15.04 11.47
CA THR A 112 2.81 -15.21 10.11
C THR A 112 3.10 -16.62 9.55
N GLU A 113 4.35 -17.07 9.70
CA GLU A 113 4.78 -18.42 9.30
C GLU A 113 4.08 -19.52 10.11
N ALA A 114 3.86 -19.32 11.40
CA ALA A 114 3.14 -20.27 12.26
C ALA A 114 1.67 -20.43 11.83
N PHE A 115 1.06 -19.37 11.30
CA PHE A 115 -0.24 -19.43 10.62
C PHE A 115 -0.18 -20.06 9.21
N SER A 116 1.00 -20.54 8.78
CA SER A 116 1.25 -21.13 7.45
C SER A 116 0.94 -20.17 6.30
N ILE A 117 1.17 -18.87 6.53
CA ILE A 117 1.01 -17.81 5.54
C ILE A 117 2.40 -17.39 5.05
N PRO A 118 2.60 -17.23 3.73
CA PRO A 118 3.83 -16.67 3.20
C PRO A 118 4.09 -15.26 3.77
N ALA A 119 5.18 -15.12 4.51
CA ALA A 119 5.78 -13.85 4.89
C ALA A 119 6.81 -13.47 3.81
N ILE A 120 6.57 -12.39 3.08
CA ILE A 120 7.36 -12.04 1.90
C ILE A 120 8.00 -10.68 2.10
N GLU A 121 9.32 -10.61 1.88
CA GLU A 121 10.09 -9.37 1.84
C GLU A 121 11.22 -9.51 0.83
N MET A 122 11.74 -8.39 0.33
CA MET A 122 12.85 -8.38 -0.62
C MET A 122 13.73 -7.16 -0.40
N GLU A 123 15.03 -7.39 -0.21
CA GLU A 123 16.00 -6.31 -0.04
C GLU A 123 16.00 -5.36 -1.25
N GLY A 124 16.10 -4.06 -0.96
CA GLY A 124 16.09 -3.00 -1.97
C GLY A 124 14.70 -2.54 -2.41
N PHE A 125 13.62 -3.19 -1.98
CA PHE A 125 12.23 -2.85 -2.31
C PHE A 125 11.37 -2.64 -1.07
N GLU A 126 10.35 -1.79 -1.20
CA GLU A 126 9.33 -1.63 -0.16
C GLU A 126 8.21 -2.66 -0.33
N ALA A 127 7.43 -2.86 0.75
CA ALA A 127 6.27 -3.75 0.71
C ALA A 127 5.31 -3.35 -0.43
N ASP A 128 5.12 -2.05 -0.66
CA ASP A 128 4.21 -1.54 -1.68
C ASP A 128 4.65 -1.89 -3.11
N ASP A 129 5.95 -1.95 -3.38
CA ASP A 129 6.48 -2.37 -4.68
C ASP A 129 6.22 -3.86 -4.91
N LEU A 130 6.43 -4.69 -3.89
CA LEU A 130 6.10 -6.12 -3.96
C LEU A 130 4.59 -6.33 -4.13
N ILE A 131 3.75 -5.58 -3.42
CA ILE A 131 2.30 -5.60 -3.59
C ILE A 131 1.94 -5.25 -5.04
N ALA A 132 2.53 -4.20 -5.60
CA ALA A 132 2.32 -3.80 -6.99
C ALA A 132 2.72 -4.92 -7.97
N ALA A 133 3.88 -5.55 -7.76
CA ALA A 133 4.37 -6.63 -8.61
C ALA A 133 3.49 -7.89 -8.56
N TYR A 134 3.07 -8.32 -7.35
CA TYR A 134 2.14 -9.43 -7.20
C TYR A 134 0.76 -9.12 -7.77
N ALA A 135 0.24 -7.91 -7.53
CA ALA A 135 -1.07 -7.49 -8.05
C ALA A 135 -1.09 -7.51 -9.59
N ARG A 136 -0.05 -6.97 -10.23
CA ARG A 136 0.10 -7.02 -11.69
C ARG A 136 0.15 -8.46 -12.19
N LEU A 137 1.04 -9.28 -11.63
CA LEU A 137 1.25 -10.66 -12.08
C LEU A 137 -0.01 -11.53 -11.91
N ALA A 138 -0.72 -11.39 -10.80
CA ALA A 138 -1.98 -12.09 -10.55
C ALA A 138 -3.06 -11.65 -11.54
N ASN A 139 -3.25 -10.34 -11.71
CA ASN A 139 -4.26 -9.79 -12.61
C ASN A 139 -4.01 -10.18 -14.07
N GLU A 140 -2.75 -10.18 -14.54
CA GLU A 140 -2.36 -10.65 -15.88
C GLU A 140 -2.69 -12.14 -16.11
N ARG A 141 -2.73 -12.94 -15.03
CA ARG A 141 -3.12 -14.36 -15.07
C ARG A 141 -4.61 -14.58 -14.84
N GLY A 142 -5.39 -13.51 -14.71
CA GLY A 142 -6.84 -13.56 -14.45
C GLY A 142 -7.22 -13.86 -13.01
N TYR A 143 -6.30 -13.71 -12.05
CA TYR A 143 -6.59 -13.87 -10.62
C TYR A 143 -7.08 -12.52 -10.09
N PRO A 144 -8.29 -12.43 -9.53
CA PRO A 144 -8.71 -11.23 -8.82
C PRO A 144 -7.78 -10.93 -7.65
N VAL A 145 -7.58 -9.65 -7.33
CA VAL A 145 -6.66 -9.22 -6.28
C VAL A 145 -7.38 -8.31 -5.28
N ALA A 146 -7.18 -8.61 -4.00
CA ALA A 146 -7.60 -7.80 -2.88
C ALA A 146 -6.37 -7.34 -2.09
N ILE A 147 -6.04 -6.05 -2.18
CA ILE A 147 -4.96 -5.43 -1.42
C ILE A 147 -5.53 -4.98 -0.08
N VAL A 148 -5.00 -5.49 1.03
CA VAL A 148 -5.45 -5.14 2.38
C VAL A 148 -4.45 -4.16 2.99
N SER A 149 -4.76 -2.87 2.89
CA SER A 149 -3.94 -1.78 3.44
C SER A 149 -4.79 -0.52 3.68
N SER A 150 -4.26 0.39 4.50
CA SER A 150 -4.77 1.75 4.64
C SER A 150 -3.89 2.78 3.93
N ASP A 151 -2.79 2.35 3.32
CA ASP A 151 -1.93 3.25 2.57
C ASP A 151 -2.66 3.78 1.35
N LYS A 152 -2.66 5.10 1.21
CA LYS A 152 -3.30 5.79 0.10
C LYS A 152 -2.52 5.60 -1.20
N ASP A 153 -1.22 5.31 -1.13
CA ASP A 153 -0.35 5.22 -2.29
C ASP A 153 -0.68 3.97 -3.11
N LEU A 154 -1.09 2.89 -2.44
CA LEU A 154 -1.59 1.67 -3.05
C LEU A 154 -2.91 1.87 -3.83
N MET A 155 -3.61 3.00 -3.65
CA MET A 155 -4.82 3.32 -4.44
C MET A 155 -4.50 3.50 -5.93
N GLN A 156 -3.24 3.77 -6.30
CA GLN A 156 -2.78 3.79 -7.71
C GLN A 156 -2.87 2.40 -8.40
N LEU A 157 -2.98 1.32 -7.62
CA LEU A 157 -3.06 -0.04 -8.14
C LEU A 157 -4.50 -0.46 -8.51
N VAL A 158 -5.51 0.25 -7.99
CA VAL A 158 -6.92 -0.04 -8.22
C VAL A 158 -7.25 0.01 -9.72
N ARG A 159 -7.83 -1.07 -10.24
CA ARG A 159 -8.22 -1.23 -11.66
C ARG A 159 -9.18 -2.42 -11.80
N PRO A 160 -9.78 -2.69 -12.97
CA PRO A 160 -10.55 -3.92 -13.16
C PRO A 160 -9.72 -5.16 -12.76
N GLY A 161 -10.27 -5.98 -11.86
CA GLY A 161 -9.60 -7.17 -11.30
C GLY A 161 -8.74 -6.92 -10.05
N VAL A 162 -8.46 -5.66 -9.68
CA VAL A 162 -7.67 -5.31 -8.48
C VAL A 162 -8.40 -4.26 -7.65
N ARG A 163 -8.75 -4.61 -6.40
CA ARG A 163 -9.31 -3.65 -5.43
C ARG A 163 -8.45 -3.55 -4.19
N MET A 164 -8.69 -2.50 -3.42
CA MET A 164 -8.11 -2.35 -2.09
C MET A 164 -9.21 -2.49 -1.04
N ILE A 165 -8.85 -2.91 0.18
CA ILE A 165 -9.77 -3.09 1.30
C ILE A 165 -9.19 -2.34 2.48
N ASP A 166 -9.99 -1.43 3.04
CA ASP A 166 -9.67 -0.79 4.32
C ASP A 166 -9.79 -1.83 5.43
N PRO A 167 -8.69 -2.23 6.10
CA PRO A 167 -8.70 -3.27 7.12
C PRO A 167 -9.44 -2.89 8.41
N MET A 168 -9.75 -1.60 8.61
CA MET A 168 -10.47 -1.11 9.79
C MET A 168 -11.97 -1.09 9.53
N LYS A 169 -12.36 -0.57 8.36
CA LYS A 169 -13.76 -0.44 7.98
C LYS A 169 -14.32 -1.68 7.30
N TYR A 170 -13.45 -2.62 6.91
CA TYR A 170 -13.76 -3.76 6.06
C TYR A 170 -14.55 -3.33 4.81
N LYS A 171 -14.15 -2.17 4.25
CA LYS A 171 -14.80 -1.54 3.10
C LYS A 171 -13.89 -1.66 1.90
N ASP A 172 -14.46 -2.11 0.77
CA ASP A 172 -13.78 -2.04 -0.52
C ASP A 172 -13.53 -0.58 -0.92
N ILE A 173 -12.34 -0.35 -1.46
CA ILE A 173 -11.88 0.89 -2.06
C ILE A 173 -11.72 0.61 -3.55
N GLY A 174 -12.64 1.17 -4.34
CA GLY A 174 -12.61 1.15 -5.79
C GLY A 174 -12.32 2.54 -6.36
N GLU A 175 -12.56 2.67 -7.66
CA GLU A 175 -12.35 3.92 -8.40
C GLU A 175 -13.08 5.13 -7.80
N ASN A 176 -14.29 4.93 -7.26
CA ASN A 176 -15.07 6.00 -6.62
C ASN A 176 -14.37 6.55 -5.37
N GLU A 177 -13.85 5.68 -4.51
CA GLU A 177 -13.08 6.08 -3.33
C GLU A 177 -11.75 6.75 -3.71
N VAL A 178 -11.11 6.32 -4.81
CA VAL A 178 -9.94 7.01 -5.36
C VAL A 178 -10.31 8.42 -5.81
N MET A 179 -11.40 8.56 -6.57
CA MET A 179 -11.91 9.85 -7.04
C MET A 179 -12.28 10.78 -5.88
N GLU A 180 -12.93 10.27 -4.83
CA GLU A 180 -13.27 11.06 -3.64
C GLU A 180 -12.00 11.61 -2.95
N LYS A 181 -10.96 10.78 -2.85
CA LYS A 181 -9.73 11.13 -2.13
C LYS A 181 -8.78 12.02 -2.94
N PHE A 182 -8.60 11.72 -4.22
CA PHE A 182 -7.60 12.36 -5.07
C PHE A 182 -8.19 13.26 -6.16
N GLY A 183 -9.50 13.24 -6.40
CA GLY A 183 -10.14 14.00 -7.48
C GLY A 183 -9.80 13.52 -8.89
N VAL A 184 -9.21 12.33 -9.02
CA VAL A 184 -8.82 11.70 -10.29
C VAL A 184 -9.03 10.18 -10.22
N THR A 185 -8.98 9.53 -11.37
CA THR A 185 -8.97 8.06 -11.49
C THR A 185 -7.61 7.46 -11.05
N PRO A 186 -7.55 6.16 -10.68
CA PRO A 186 -6.34 5.50 -10.20
C PRO A 186 -5.09 5.69 -11.06
N ASP A 187 -5.23 5.68 -12.39
CA ASP A 187 -4.15 5.85 -13.36
C ASP A 187 -3.46 7.23 -13.29
N LYS A 188 -4.10 8.20 -12.65
CA LYS A 188 -3.62 9.59 -12.50
C LYS A 188 -3.16 9.93 -11.09
N VAL A 189 -3.31 9.01 -10.12
CA VAL A 189 -2.93 9.25 -8.71
C VAL A 189 -1.46 9.64 -8.59
N VAL A 190 -0.58 8.95 -9.31
CA VAL A 190 0.87 9.23 -9.33
C VAL A 190 1.16 10.67 -9.78
N ASP A 191 0.47 11.18 -10.81
CA ASP A 191 0.69 12.54 -11.30
C ASP A 191 0.18 13.59 -10.32
N VAL A 192 -0.94 13.31 -9.64
CA VAL A 192 -1.47 14.18 -8.57
C VAL A 192 -0.49 14.24 -7.39
N GLN A 193 0.04 13.09 -6.96
CA GLN A 193 1.01 13.03 -5.87
C GLN A 193 2.34 13.67 -6.25
N ALA A 194 2.78 13.53 -7.49
CA ALA A 194 3.99 14.18 -7.99
C ALA A 194 3.95 15.71 -7.86
N LEU A 195 2.76 16.30 -8.05
CA LEU A 195 2.54 17.73 -7.86
C LEU A 195 2.35 18.09 -6.39
N ALA A 196 1.57 17.31 -5.65
CA ALA A 196 1.19 17.63 -4.28
C ALA A 196 2.32 17.37 -3.26
N GLY A 197 3.22 16.44 -3.57
CA GLY A 197 4.18 15.88 -2.63
C GLY A 197 3.51 15.08 -1.51
N ASP A 198 4.35 14.64 -0.58
CA ASP A 198 3.92 13.94 0.64
C ASP A 198 4.86 14.29 1.80
N SER A 199 4.37 15.06 2.76
CA SER A 199 5.15 15.42 3.95
C SER A 199 5.44 14.24 4.87
N THR A 200 4.60 13.20 4.89
CA THR A 200 4.80 12.02 5.75
C THR A 200 6.04 11.24 5.31
N ASP A 201 6.28 11.18 4.00
CA ASP A 201 7.41 10.46 3.40
C ASP A 201 8.50 11.40 2.88
N ASN A 202 8.42 12.68 3.24
CA ASN A 202 9.31 13.74 2.76
C ASN A 202 9.46 13.77 1.23
N VAL A 203 8.40 13.40 0.51
CA VAL A 203 8.34 13.53 -0.94
C VAL A 203 8.09 15.00 -1.27
N PRO A 204 8.97 15.65 -2.07
CA PRO A 204 8.78 17.05 -2.41
C PRO A 204 7.52 17.23 -3.27
N GLY A 205 7.01 18.46 -3.33
CA GLY A 205 5.89 18.82 -4.21
C GLY A 205 6.13 20.20 -4.81
N VAL A 206 5.24 20.64 -5.68
CA VAL A 206 5.26 22.01 -6.19
C VAL A 206 4.67 22.94 -5.13
N PRO A 207 5.42 23.95 -4.64
CA PRO A 207 4.94 24.85 -3.61
C PRO A 207 3.59 25.48 -3.94
N GLY A 208 2.64 25.40 -2.99
CA GLY A 208 1.29 25.95 -3.15
C GLY A 208 0.33 25.09 -4.00
N ILE A 209 0.74 23.91 -4.44
CA ILE A 209 -0.13 22.95 -5.14
C ILE A 209 -0.40 21.77 -4.22
N GLY A 210 -1.59 21.73 -3.60
CA GLY A 210 -2.07 20.54 -2.87
C GLY A 210 -2.92 19.62 -3.75
N ILE A 211 -3.37 18.48 -3.20
CA ILE A 211 -4.14 17.44 -3.91
C ILE A 211 -5.27 18.02 -4.78
N LYS A 212 -6.10 18.92 -4.23
CA LYS A 212 -7.23 19.51 -4.97
C LYS A 212 -6.77 20.28 -6.22
N THR A 213 -5.73 21.10 -6.08
CA THR A 213 -5.19 21.89 -7.19
C THR A 213 -4.49 20.99 -8.20
N ALA A 214 -3.71 20.01 -7.74
CA ALA A 214 -3.06 19.02 -8.58
C ALA A 214 -4.10 18.24 -9.41
N ALA A 215 -5.17 17.75 -8.79
CA ALA A 215 -6.25 17.04 -9.47
C ALA A 215 -6.91 17.88 -10.57
N LEU A 216 -7.20 19.15 -10.29
CA LEU A 216 -7.76 20.07 -11.29
C LEU A 216 -6.83 20.20 -12.51
N LEU A 217 -5.53 20.40 -12.27
CA LEU A 217 -4.54 20.53 -13.33
C LEU A 217 -4.37 19.24 -14.14
N ILE A 218 -4.31 18.09 -13.48
CA ILE A 218 -4.15 16.79 -14.15
C ILE A 218 -5.42 16.40 -14.93
N ASN A 219 -6.61 16.78 -14.46
CA ASN A 219 -7.84 16.60 -15.24
C ASN A 219 -7.90 17.51 -16.48
N GLU A 220 -7.38 18.74 -16.37
CA GLU A 220 -7.37 19.70 -17.49
C GLU A 220 -6.28 19.38 -18.53
N TYR A 221 -5.07 19.03 -18.10
CA TYR A 221 -3.90 18.84 -18.97
C TYR A 221 -3.61 17.37 -19.29
N GLY A 222 -4.26 16.42 -18.63
CA GLY A 222 -4.14 14.99 -18.87
C GLY A 222 -3.14 14.30 -17.94
N ASP A 223 -1.88 14.71 -18.00
CA ASP A 223 -0.75 14.11 -17.27
C ASP A 223 0.30 15.15 -16.83
N LEU A 224 1.25 14.74 -15.98
CA LEU A 224 2.28 15.62 -15.44
C LEU A 224 3.17 16.26 -16.53
N GLU A 225 3.62 15.50 -17.53
CA GLU A 225 4.57 16.03 -18.53
C GLU A 225 3.87 17.02 -19.46
N THR A 226 2.65 16.71 -19.89
CA THR A 226 1.81 17.62 -20.68
C THR A 226 1.52 18.91 -19.91
N LEU A 227 1.21 18.82 -18.62
CA LEU A 227 1.02 19.99 -17.75
C LEU A 227 2.30 20.85 -17.67
N LEU A 228 3.45 20.24 -17.39
CA LEU A 228 4.71 20.97 -17.23
C LEU A 228 5.15 21.65 -18.54
N ASN A 229 4.98 20.98 -19.67
CA ASN A 229 5.30 21.55 -20.99
C ASN A 229 4.39 22.74 -21.36
N ARG A 230 3.15 22.74 -20.88
CA ARG A 230 2.14 23.78 -21.14
C ARG A 230 1.94 24.73 -19.97
N ALA A 231 2.80 24.67 -18.94
CA ALA A 231 2.65 25.48 -17.73
C ALA A 231 2.58 26.99 -18.03
N GLY A 232 3.23 27.44 -19.12
CA GLY A 232 3.17 28.82 -19.61
C GLY A 232 1.77 29.35 -19.90
N GLU A 233 0.82 28.48 -20.25
CA GLU A 233 -0.57 28.83 -20.58
C GLU A 233 -1.42 29.14 -19.34
N ILE A 234 -0.93 28.77 -18.15
CA ILE A 234 -1.67 28.96 -16.89
C ILE A 234 -1.81 30.45 -16.58
N LYS A 235 -3.07 30.88 -16.44
CA LYS A 235 -3.43 32.29 -16.19
C LYS A 235 -2.96 32.79 -14.82
N GLN A 236 -3.00 31.93 -13.80
CA GLN A 236 -2.59 32.32 -12.44
C GLN A 236 -1.06 32.40 -12.37
N GLN A 237 -0.54 33.63 -12.38
CA GLN A 237 0.90 33.93 -12.43
C GLN A 237 1.72 33.12 -11.42
N LYS A 238 1.38 33.17 -10.12
CA LYS A 238 2.10 32.43 -9.07
C LYS A 238 2.13 30.92 -9.28
N ARG A 239 1.05 30.34 -9.81
CA ARG A 239 0.96 28.89 -10.07
C ARG A 239 1.82 28.50 -11.26
N ARG A 240 1.79 29.30 -12.33
CA ARG A 240 2.64 29.13 -13.50
C ARG A 240 4.11 29.17 -13.12
N GLU A 241 4.53 30.20 -12.39
CA GLU A 241 5.91 30.37 -11.91
C GLU A 241 6.33 29.16 -11.07
N ALA A 242 5.51 28.75 -10.09
CA ALA A 242 5.80 27.59 -9.26
C ALA A 242 5.97 26.29 -10.07
N LEU A 243 5.11 26.02 -11.06
CA LEU A 243 5.22 24.83 -11.92
C LEU A 243 6.49 24.85 -12.79
N ILE A 244 6.84 26.01 -13.35
CA ILE A 244 8.03 26.15 -14.20
C ILE A 244 9.30 25.96 -13.35
N GLU A 245 9.39 26.65 -12.22
CA GLU A 245 10.56 26.62 -11.34
C GLU A 245 10.77 25.25 -10.69
N ASN A 246 9.68 24.53 -10.38
CA ASN A 246 9.72 23.26 -9.65
C ASN A 246 9.44 22.04 -10.53
N ALA A 247 9.50 22.18 -11.86
CA ALA A 247 9.28 21.08 -12.80
C ALA A 247 10.21 19.88 -12.56
N GLY A 248 11.48 20.15 -12.22
CA GLY A 248 12.45 19.11 -11.86
C GLY A 248 12.06 18.35 -10.59
N LEU A 249 11.60 19.06 -9.56
CA LEU A 249 11.13 18.46 -8.31
C LEU A 249 9.90 17.58 -8.54
N ALA A 250 8.90 18.06 -9.29
CA ALA A 250 7.72 17.27 -9.60
C ALA A 250 8.07 15.95 -10.32
N ARG A 251 9.05 15.96 -11.23
CA ARG A 251 9.53 14.73 -11.89
C ARG A 251 10.25 13.78 -10.94
N ILE A 252 11.02 14.30 -9.97
CA ILE A 252 11.61 13.49 -8.90
C ILE A 252 10.50 12.85 -8.06
N SER A 253 9.52 13.64 -7.63
CA SER A 253 8.37 13.16 -6.85
C SER A 253 7.60 12.06 -7.57
N LYS A 254 7.38 12.21 -8.89
CA LYS A 254 6.76 11.16 -9.72
C LYS A 254 7.53 9.84 -9.66
N LYS A 255 8.86 9.87 -9.65
CA LYS A 255 9.68 8.65 -9.51
C LYS A 255 9.59 8.05 -8.11
N LEU A 256 9.46 8.88 -7.07
CA LEU A 256 9.38 8.43 -5.68
C LEU A 256 8.02 7.78 -5.37
N VAL A 257 6.91 8.37 -5.82
CA VAL A 257 5.55 7.87 -5.48
C VAL A 257 5.06 6.76 -6.40
N LYS A 258 5.70 6.57 -7.56
CA LYS A 258 5.38 5.46 -8.46
C LYS A 258 5.88 4.15 -7.87
N LEU A 259 4.99 3.18 -7.74
CA LEU A 259 5.33 1.83 -7.28
C LEU A 259 5.96 1.01 -8.42
N ASP A 260 6.97 0.21 -8.09
CA ASP A 260 7.62 -0.68 -9.05
C ASP A 260 6.88 -2.02 -9.17
N ASP A 261 6.01 -2.12 -10.19
CA ASP A 261 5.27 -3.35 -10.51
C ASP A 261 6.11 -4.42 -11.25
N ARG A 262 7.42 -4.18 -11.44
CA ARG A 262 8.39 -5.08 -12.07
C ARG A 262 9.41 -5.66 -11.10
N ALA A 263 9.26 -5.38 -9.81
CA ALA A 263 10.01 -6.07 -8.76
C ALA A 263 9.90 -7.60 -8.91
N LYS A 264 10.98 -8.32 -8.59
CA LYS A 264 10.97 -9.79 -8.63
C LYS A 264 10.00 -10.31 -7.56
N VAL A 265 9.26 -11.35 -7.88
CA VAL A 265 8.39 -12.06 -6.93
C VAL A 265 9.16 -13.26 -6.37
N PRO A 266 9.62 -13.23 -5.10
CA PRO A 266 10.45 -14.31 -4.54
C PRO A 266 9.67 -15.60 -4.28
N VAL A 267 8.33 -15.53 -4.21
CA VAL A 267 7.43 -16.67 -4.02
C VAL A 267 6.50 -16.75 -5.22
N ALA A 268 6.32 -17.95 -5.79
CA ALA A 268 5.42 -18.11 -6.93
C ALA A 268 3.95 -18.00 -6.49
N LEU A 269 3.09 -17.46 -7.36
CA LEU A 269 1.65 -17.32 -7.07
C LEU A 269 0.96 -18.64 -6.64
N GLY A 270 1.40 -19.79 -7.19
CA GLY A 270 0.85 -21.09 -6.84
C GLY A 270 1.17 -21.53 -5.40
N ASP A 271 2.21 -20.97 -4.80
CA ASP A 271 2.63 -21.26 -3.42
C ASP A 271 1.92 -20.38 -2.38
N LEU A 272 1.13 -19.39 -2.83
CA LEU A 272 0.36 -18.48 -1.97
C LEU A 272 -0.99 -19.05 -1.53
N LYS A 273 -1.31 -20.28 -1.93
CA LYS A 273 -2.55 -20.95 -1.54
C LYS A 273 -2.61 -21.12 -0.02
N VAL A 274 -3.76 -20.79 0.58
CA VAL A 274 -3.99 -20.97 2.01
C VAL A 274 -3.83 -22.44 2.39
N LYS A 275 -3.05 -22.68 3.44
CA LYS A 275 -2.82 -23.99 4.04
C LYS A 275 -3.40 -23.98 5.45
N LYS A 276 -3.84 -25.15 5.92
CA LYS A 276 -4.17 -25.30 7.33
C LYS A 276 -2.88 -25.08 8.15
N PRO A 277 -2.92 -24.27 9.22
CA PRO A 277 -1.79 -24.12 10.10
C PRO A 277 -1.33 -25.47 10.64
N ASP A 278 -0.02 -25.68 10.66
CA ASP A 278 0.58 -26.78 11.42
C ASP A 278 0.26 -26.56 12.91
N THR A 279 -0.60 -27.41 13.45
CA THR A 279 -1.10 -27.26 14.82
C THR A 279 0.03 -27.29 15.83
N HIS A 280 1.05 -28.14 15.65
CA HIS A 280 2.17 -28.21 16.57
C HIS A 280 3.01 -26.93 16.52
N LYS A 281 3.34 -26.44 15.33
CA LYS A 281 4.10 -25.18 15.19
C LYS A 281 3.33 -23.98 15.73
N LEU A 282 2.04 -23.90 15.45
CA LEU A 282 1.20 -22.81 15.92
C LEU A 282 1.08 -22.83 17.44
N PHE A 283 0.80 -23.99 18.06
CA PHE A 283 0.74 -24.09 19.52
C PHE A 283 2.09 -23.80 20.18
N ALA A 284 3.19 -24.33 19.64
CA ALA A 284 4.53 -24.04 20.16
C ALA A 284 4.83 -22.54 20.13
N PHE A 285 4.57 -21.87 19.00
CA PHE A 285 4.72 -20.43 18.90
C PHE A 285 3.85 -19.70 19.94
N LEU A 286 2.57 -20.03 20.04
CA LEU A 286 1.63 -19.38 20.97
C LEU A 286 2.01 -19.58 22.45
N GLN A 287 2.60 -20.72 22.83
CA GLN A 287 3.08 -20.98 24.18
C GLN A 287 4.35 -20.19 24.54
N GLU A 288 5.15 -19.83 23.53
CA GLU A 288 6.33 -18.98 23.71
C GLU A 288 5.99 -17.49 23.81
N GLN A 289 4.77 -17.09 23.44
CA GLN A 289 4.33 -15.69 23.48
C GLN A 289 3.87 -15.26 24.88
#